data_AF-A0A2T4MX67-F1
#
_entry.id   AF-A0A2T4MX67-F1
#
_cell.length_a   1.000
_cell.length_b   1.000
_cell.length_c   1.000
_cell.angle_alpha   90.00
_cell.angle_beta   90.00
_cell.angle_gamma   90.00
#
_symmetry.space_group_name_H-M   'P 1'
#
loop_
_entity.id
_entity.type
_entity.pdbx_description
1 polymer ?
#
loop_
_entity_poly.entity_id
_entity_poly.type
_entity_poly.pdbx_seq_one_letter_code
_entity_poly.pdbx_strand_id
1 'polypeptide(L)'
;MLFKKEKTDVISSSSVARPKNIVVGFYSSIKKKDLESYIYGRAKDAMSVSNCHYNIMKYRDGFIWELHEGGEGKGILSSVLSLLETKDTVIVALDDRFIRLSNKSNGSIACYLVNEDDKPTETEGVLFADKMEPVVTSGYSFFNFAKWTLVASVLSVSFSFSFKYVVYDKEEEIITPQQKAELPMNKIMDIKKALDEKGAYVSSLMYKNKKWELIKDKEIQPQIEPQKETNQVGLDKVMSEMEKKLNSEKGVGK
;
A
#
# COMPACT_ATOMS: atom_id res chain seq x y z
N MET A 1 -4.80 -60.61 58.91
CA MET A 1 -5.69 -59.65 58.22
C MET A 1 -4.88 -58.41 57.90
N LEU A 2 -4.50 -58.25 56.62
CA LEU A 2 -3.75 -57.10 56.11
C LEU A 2 -4.76 -55.99 55.78
N PHE A 3 -4.77 -54.92 56.58
CA PHE A 3 -5.53 -53.72 56.24
C PHE A 3 -4.82 -52.99 55.10
N LYS A 4 -5.40 -53.12 53.91
CA LYS A 4 -5.04 -52.35 52.72
C LYS A 4 -5.38 -50.88 53.02
N LYS A 5 -4.36 -50.06 53.28
CA LYS A 5 -4.50 -48.60 53.26
C LYS A 5 -4.90 -48.20 51.85
N GLU A 6 -6.16 -47.83 51.66
CA GLU A 6 -6.58 -47.07 50.49
C GLU A 6 -5.83 -45.74 50.52
N LYS A 7 -4.88 -45.60 49.60
CA LYS A 7 -4.35 -44.31 49.18
C LYS A 7 -5.49 -43.60 48.48
N THR A 8 -6.18 -42.73 49.19
CA THR A 8 -6.97 -41.68 48.56
C THR A 8 -5.95 -40.76 47.90
N ASP A 9 -5.69 -40.97 46.62
CA ASP A 9 -4.97 -40.01 45.79
C ASP A 9 -5.85 -38.76 45.73
N VAL A 10 -5.64 -37.87 46.69
CA VAL A 10 -6.04 -36.47 46.57
C VAL A 10 -5.33 -36.00 45.33
N ILE A 11 -6.09 -35.87 44.24
CA ILE A 11 -5.66 -35.28 42.99
C ILE A 11 -5.15 -33.89 43.38
N SER A 12 -3.84 -33.80 43.53
CA SER A 12 -3.10 -32.55 43.64
C SER A 12 -3.43 -31.76 42.39
N SER A 13 -4.46 -30.93 42.51
CA SER A 13 -4.81 -29.91 41.54
C SER A 13 -3.52 -29.22 41.13
N SER A 14 -3.20 -29.21 39.84
CA SER A 14 -2.22 -28.30 39.27
C SER A 14 -2.36 -26.94 39.97
N SER A 15 -1.30 -26.46 40.62
CA SER A 15 -1.33 -25.25 41.43
C SER A 15 -1.60 -24.05 40.52
N VAL A 16 -2.87 -23.77 40.24
CA VAL A 16 -3.29 -22.61 39.45
C VAL A 16 -2.77 -21.37 40.19
N ALA A 17 -1.88 -20.60 39.55
CA ALA A 17 -1.37 -19.38 40.14
C ALA A 17 -2.55 -18.44 40.47
N ARG A 18 -2.66 -18.07 41.74
CA ARG A 18 -3.76 -17.22 42.21
C ARG A 18 -3.54 -15.77 41.76
N PRO A 19 -4.61 -15.05 41.41
CA PRO A 19 -4.50 -13.64 41.10
C PRO A 19 -4.19 -12.83 42.36
N LYS A 20 -3.54 -11.69 42.18
CA LYS A 20 -3.19 -10.75 43.25
C LYS A 20 -4.38 -9.90 43.67
N ASN A 21 -5.21 -9.52 42.71
CA ASN A 21 -6.42 -8.73 42.91
C ASN A 21 -7.54 -9.28 42.04
N ILE A 22 -8.76 -9.32 42.59
CA ILE A 22 -9.99 -9.62 41.86
C ILE A 22 -10.99 -8.52 42.15
N VAL A 23 -11.67 -8.06 41.10
CA VAL A 23 -12.83 -7.17 41.20
C VAL A 23 -13.99 -7.84 40.48
N VAL A 24 -15.12 -7.97 41.16
CA VAL A 24 -16.38 -8.48 40.58
C VAL A 24 -17.42 -7.38 40.61
N GLY A 25 -18.19 -7.26 39.52
CA GLY A 25 -19.24 -6.27 39.41
C GLY A 25 -20.40 -6.74 38.52
N PHE A 26 -21.48 -5.97 38.56
CA PHE A 26 -22.68 -6.21 37.76
C PHE A 26 -23.22 -4.89 37.23
N TYR A 27 -23.61 -4.88 35.95
CA TYR A 27 -24.31 -3.76 35.33
C TYR A 27 -25.54 -4.25 34.58
N SER A 28 -26.70 -3.67 34.88
CA SER A 28 -27.95 -3.89 34.15
C SER A 28 -28.04 -2.98 32.92
N SER A 29 -28.72 -3.46 31.86
CA SER A 29 -29.09 -2.64 30.69
C SER A 29 -27.93 -1.93 29.96
N ILE A 30 -26.69 -2.43 30.06
CA ILE A 30 -25.52 -1.88 29.37
C ILE A 30 -25.16 -2.69 28.12
N LYS A 31 -24.57 -2.06 27.11
CA LYS A 31 -23.97 -2.78 25.97
C LYS A 31 -22.64 -3.39 26.39
N LYS A 32 -22.36 -4.60 25.89
CA LYS A 32 -21.09 -5.31 26.17
C LYS A 32 -19.85 -4.45 25.88
N LYS A 33 -19.85 -3.70 24.77
CA LYS A 33 -18.73 -2.82 24.37
C LYS A 33 -18.44 -1.69 25.37
N ASP A 34 -19.50 -1.13 25.96
CA ASP A 34 -19.36 -0.06 26.96
C ASP A 34 -18.80 -0.64 28.27
N LEU A 35 -19.21 -1.87 28.61
CA LEU A 35 -18.65 -2.62 29.73
C LEU A 35 -17.17 -2.98 29.52
N GLU A 36 -16.79 -3.47 28.34
CA GLU A 36 -15.38 -3.74 27.98
C GLU A 36 -14.53 -2.46 28.12
N SER A 37 -15.06 -1.31 27.68
CA SER A 37 -14.39 0.00 27.82
C SER A 37 -14.24 0.42 29.28
N TYR A 38 -15.26 0.18 30.10
CA TYR A 38 -15.21 0.43 31.55
C TYR A 38 -14.17 -0.47 32.24
N ILE A 39 -14.14 -1.76 31.93
CA ILE A 39 -13.18 -2.72 32.49
C ILE A 39 -11.75 -2.31 32.11
N TYR A 40 -11.52 -1.92 30.86
CA TYR A 40 -10.24 -1.39 30.41
C TYR A 40 -9.83 -0.14 31.20
N GLY A 41 -10.73 0.83 31.36
CA GLY A 41 -10.47 2.03 32.17
C GLY A 41 -10.16 1.68 33.63
N ARG A 42 -10.91 0.74 34.21
CA ARG A 42 -10.70 0.27 35.59
C ARG A 42 -9.34 -0.41 35.77
N ALA A 43 -8.94 -1.25 34.82
CA ALA A 43 -7.64 -1.89 34.82
C ALA A 43 -6.52 -0.83 34.71
N LYS A 44 -6.70 0.18 33.85
CA LYS A 44 -5.72 1.26 33.66
C LYS A 44 -5.50 2.11 34.92
N ASP A 45 -6.56 2.38 35.66
CA ASP A 45 -6.51 3.28 36.81
C ASP A 45 -5.99 2.59 38.09
N ALA A 46 -6.22 1.28 38.24
CA ALA A 46 -6.03 0.59 39.51
C ALA A 46 -5.14 -0.66 39.47
N MET A 47 -4.73 -1.14 38.28
CA MET A 47 -4.02 -2.41 38.12
C MET A 47 -2.95 -2.36 37.02
N SER A 48 -2.11 -3.38 36.93
CA SER A 48 -1.20 -3.57 35.79
C SER A 48 -1.94 -4.13 34.57
N VAL A 49 -2.39 -3.25 33.67
CA VAL A 49 -3.19 -3.59 32.47
C VAL A 49 -2.63 -4.78 31.68
N SER A 50 -1.30 -4.85 31.51
CA SER A 50 -0.62 -5.92 30.76
C SER A 50 -0.73 -7.30 31.39
N ASN A 51 -1.05 -7.36 32.69
CA ASN A 51 -1.20 -8.58 33.46
C ASN A 51 -2.66 -8.79 33.89
N CYS A 52 -3.61 -8.09 33.28
CA CYS A 52 -5.02 -8.19 33.62
C CYS A 52 -5.80 -9.06 32.64
N HIS A 53 -6.69 -9.88 33.20
CA HIS A 53 -7.64 -10.69 32.45
C HIS A 53 -9.05 -10.40 32.94
N TYR A 54 -10.04 -10.43 32.06
CA TYR A 54 -11.42 -10.19 32.38
C TYR A 54 -12.33 -11.29 31.84
N ASN A 55 -13.47 -11.47 32.48
CA ASN A 55 -14.53 -12.34 31.98
C ASN A 55 -15.87 -11.61 32.12
N ILE A 56 -16.72 -11.74 31.12
CA ILE A 56 -18.05 -11.12 31.07
C ILE A 56 -19.05 -12.22 30.77
N MET A 57 -19.99 -12.42 31.67
CA MET A 57 -21.07 -13.40 31.54
C MET A 57 -22.42 -12.70 31.51
N LYS A 58 -23.34 -13.18 30.66
CA LYS A 58 -24.72 -12.70 30.68
C LYS A 58 -25.38 -13.17 31.97
N TYR A 59 -25.94 -12.23 32.72
CA TYR A 59 -26.56 -12.52 34.00
C TYR A 59 -27.79 -11.64 34.16
N ARG A 60 -28.96 -12.27 34.34
CA ARG A 60 -30.27 -11.59 34.45
C ARG A 60 -30.51 -10.63 33.27
N ASP A 61 -30.79 -9.36 33.55
CA ASP A 61 -31.06 -8.26 32.62
C ASP A 61 -29.80 -7.49 32.19
N GLY A 62 -28.61 -8.05 32.45
CA GLY A 62 -27.36 -7.39 32.13
C GLY A 62 -26.16 -8.34 32.07
N PHE A 63 -25.04 -7.84 32.58
CA PHE A 63 -23.77 -8.53 32.56
C PHE A 63 -23.14 -8.53 33.94
N ILE A 64 -22.71 -9.71 34.38
CA ILE A 64 -21.78 -9.87 35.48
C ILE A 64 -20.38 -9.99 34.91
N TRP A 65 -19.42 -9.39 35.58
CA TRP A 65 -18.05 -9.35 35.11
C TRP A 65 -17.07 -9.49 36.27
N GLU A 66 -15.90 -10.00 35.94
CA GLU A 66 -14.76 -10.08 36.84
C GLU A 66 -13.52 -9.58 36.11
N LEU A 67 -12.62 -8.95 36.87
CA LEU A 67 -11.32 -8.46 36.44
C LEU A 67 -10.28 -8.98 37.42
N HIS A 68 -9.28 -9.69 36.91
CA HIS A 68 -8.20 -10.27 37.69
C HIS A 68 -6.87 -9.62 37.30
N GLU A 69 -6.03 -9.34 38.29
CA GLU A 69 -4.63 -8.96 38.09
C GLU A 69 -3.72 -10.14 38.43
N GLY A 70 -2.93 -10.60 37.47
CA GLY A 70 -2.09 -11.80 37.60
C GLY A 70 -2.87 -13.10 37.47
N GLY A 71 -2.25 -14.19 37.96
CA GLY A 71 -2.78 -15.55 37.84
C GLY A 71 -2.70 -16.13 36.41
N GLU A 72 -3.39 -17.25 36.19
CA GLU A 72 -3.37 -17.99 34.92
C GLU A 72 -4.47 -17.58 33.92
N GLY A 73 -5.16 -16.46 34.14
CA GLY A 73 -6.30 -16.06 33.28
C GLY A 73 -7.50 -17.02 33.39
N LYS A 74 -7.70 -17.59 34.58
CA LYS A 74 -8.87 -18.42 34.91
C LYS A 74 -9.76 -17.70 35.91
N GLY A 75 -11.03 -17.57 35.59
CA GLY A 75 -12.04 -16.85 36.35
C GLY A 75 -12.76 -17.73 37.36
N ILE A 76 -13.48 -17.07 38.27
CA ILE A 76 -14.17 -17.70 39.40
C ILE A 76 -15.70 -17.56 39.35
N LEU A 77 -16.23 -16.74 38.43
CA LEU A 77 -17.63 -16.34 38.40
C LEU A 77 -18.61 -17.52 38.47
N SER A 78 -18.43 -18.56 37.65
CA SER A 78 -19.33 -19.72 37.61
C SER A 78 -19.38 -20.44 38.96
N SER A 79 -18.21 -20.66 39.56
CA SER A 79 -18.09 -21.36 40.85
C SER A 79 -18.70 -20.54 41.99
N VAL A 80 -18.40 -19.24 42.03
CA VAL A 80 -18.92 -18.33 43.04
C VAL A 80 -20.43 -18.18 42.93
N LEU A 81 -20.97 -18.03 41.71
CA LEU A 81 -22.41 -17.93 41.49
C LEU A 81 -23.13 -19.17 42.01
N SER A 82 -22.64 -20.36 41.69
CA SER A 82 -23.23 -21.62 42.18
C SER A 82 -23.15 -21.74 43.70
N LEU A 83 -22.03 -21.34 44.32
CA LEU A 83 -21.91 -21.35 45.77
C LEU A 83 -22.84 -20.32 46.44
N LEU A 84 -23.02 -19.14 45.84
CA LEU A 84 -23.91 -18.10 46.35
C LEU A 84 -25.41 -18.43 46.23
N GLU A 85 -25.79 -19.51 45.52
CA GLU A 85 -27.16 -20.04 45.55
C GLU A 85 -27.45 -20.80 46.86
N THR A 86 -26.41 -21.32 47.52
CA THR A 86 -26.54 -22.13 48.74
C THR A 86 -25.94 -21.49 49.98
N LYS A 87 -25.01 -20.54 49.81
CA LYS A 87 -24.30 -19.82 50.86
C LYS A 87 -24.55 -18.32 50.72
N ASP A 88 -24.72 -17.63 51.84
CA ASP A 88 -24.89 -16.16 51.83
C ASP A 88 -23.61 -15.42 51.42
N THR A 89 -22.45 -16.01 51.74
CA THR A 89 -21.14 -15.43 51.48
C THR A 89 -20.16 -16.49 50.99
N VAL A 90 -19.25 -16.09 50.12
CA VAL A 90 -18.16 -16.91 49.60
C VAL A 90 -16.85 -16.18 49.83
N ILE A 91 -15.92 -16.85 50.49
CA ILE A 91 -14.55 -16.39 50.71
C ILE A 91 -13.66 -17.02 49.65
N VAL A 92 -12.96 -16.18 48.89
CA VAL A 92 -11.99 -16.60 47.87
C VAL A 92 -10.61 -16.16 48.32
N ALA A 93 -9.66 -17.10 48.25
CA ALA A 93 -8.29 -16.81 48.56
C ALA A 93 -7.55 -16.32 47.31
N LEU A 94 -6.85 -15.20 47.45
CA LEU A 94 -5.94 -14.64 46.47
C LEU A 94 -4.51 -15.11 46.77
N ASP A 95 -3.53 -14.51 46.10
CA ASP A 95 -2.10 -14.78 46.35
C ASP A 95 -1.69 -14.40 47.79
N ASP A 96 -2.07 -13.21 48.26
CA ASP A 96 -1.66 -12.67 49.57
C ASP A 96 -2.81 -12.33 50.53
N ARG A 97 -4.05 -12.34 50.06
CA ARG A 97 -5.22 -11.81 50.79
C ARG A 97 -6.48 -12.61 50.49
N PHE A 98 -7.57 -12.28 51.17
CA PHE A 98 -8.89 -12.88 50.96
C PHE A 98 -9.90 -11.83 50.51
N ILE A 99 -10.82 -12.24 49.65
CA ILE A 99 -12.00 -11.45 49.30
C ILE A 99 -13.27 -12.16 49.73
N ARG A 100 -14.28 -11.39 50.10
CA ARG A 100 -15.62 -11.85 50.43
C ARG A 100 -16.60 -11.39 49.36
N LEU A 101 -17.28 -12.35 48.78
CA LEU A 101 -18.34 -12.16 47.80
C LEU A 101 -19.68 -12.44 48.47
N SER A 102 -20.68 -11.59 48.26
CA SER A 102 -22.03 -11.77 48.81
C SER A 102 -23.08 -11.23 47.86
N ASN A 103 -24.26 -11.87 47.82
CA ASN A 103 -25.40 -11.34 47.09
C ASN A 103 -25.90 -10.04 47.73
N LYS A 104 -26.24 -9.05 46.90
CA LYS A 104 -26.96 -7.84 47.32
C LYS A 104 -28.47 -8.03 47.09
N SER A 105 -29.28 -7.23 47.79
CA SER A 105 -30.74 -7.23 47.66
C SER A 105 -31.26 -6.94 46.25
N ASN A 106 -30.51 -6.19 45.44
CA ASN A 106 -30.81 -5.93 44.03
C ASN A 106 -30.32 -7.05 43.08
N GLY A 107 -29.76 -8.13 43.62
CA GLY A 107 -29.24 -9.24 42.83
C GLY A 107 -27.88 -9.02 42.18
N SER A 108 -27.19 -7.92 42.49
CA SER A 108 -25.77 -7.76 42.17
C SER A 108 -24.90 -8.52 43.17
N ILE A 109 -23.63 -8.74 42.82
CA ILE A 109 -22.64 -9.29 43.76
C ILE A 109 -21.81 -8.16 44.33
N ALA A 110 -21.68 -8.16 45.65
CA ALA A 110 -20.73 -7.30 46.36
C ALA A 110 -19.38 -8.03 46.48
N CYS A 111 -18.29 -7.35 46.16
CA CYS A 111 -16.93 -7.85 46.36
C CYS A 111 -16.22 -6.94 47.37
N TYR A 112 -15.80 -7.51 48.49
CA TYR A 112 -15.11 -6.79 49.56
C TYR A 112 -13.75 -7.44 49.84
N LEU A 113 -12.73 -6.61 50.06
CA LEU A 113 -11.47 -7.08 50.63
C LEU A 113 -11.70 -7.41 52.11
N VAL A 114 -11.22 -8.56 52.57
CA VAL A 114 -11.29 -8.94 53.98
C VAL A 114 -10.17 -8.25 54.75
N ASN A 115 -10.44 -7.90 56.01
CA ASN A 115 -9.42 -7.32 56.89
C ASN A 115 -8.27 -8.31 57.13
N GLU A 116 -7.05 -7.80 57.26
CA GLU A 116 -5.84 -8.63 57.40
C GLU A 116 -5.82 -9.44 58.71
N ASP A 117 -6.50 -8.95 59.74
CA ASP A 117 -6.60 -9.59 61.06
C ASP A 117 -7.51 -10.82 61.07
N ASP A 118 -8.54 -10.86 60.22
CA ASP A 118 -9.62 -11.85 60.30
C ASP A 118 -9.26 -13.21 59.68
N LYS A 119 -8.12 -13.31 58.95
CA LYS A 119 -7.59 -14.50 58.24
C LYS A 119 -8.59 -15.65 58.06
N PRO A 120 -9.66 -15.44 57.26
CA PRO A 120 -10.72 -16.43 57.11
C PRO A 120 -10.21 -17.65 56.32
N THR A 121 -10.91 -18.77 56.47
CA THR A 121 -10.70 -19.94 55.62
C THR A 121 -11.41 -19.76 54.28
N GLU A 122 -10.77 -20.18 53.19
CA GLU A 122 -11.39 -20.24 51.87
C GLU A 122 -12.64 -21.13 51.88
N THR A 123 -13.68 -20.70 51.18
CA THR A 123 -14.91 -21.48 51.06
C THR A 123 -14.66 -22.71 50.19
N GLU A 124 -14.95 -23.90 50.72
CA GLU A 124 -14.84 -25.13 49.94
C GLU A 124 -15.71 -25.07 48.67
N GLY A 125 -15.12 -25.49 47.55
CA GLY A 125 -15.76 -25.55 46.23
C GLY A 125 -15.46 -24.36 45.30
N VAL A 126 -14.66 -23.39 45.72
CA VAL A 126 -14.21 -22.30 44.83
C VAL A 126 -13.24 -22.86 43.79
N LEU A 127 -13.53 -22.61 42.50
CA LEU A 127 -12.76 -23.13 41.38
C LEU A 127 -12.40 -22.01 40.39
N PHE A 128 -11.12 -21.93 40.04
CA PHE A 128 -10.60 -21.08 38.98
C PHE A 128 -10.65 -21.85 37.65
N ALA A 129 -11.79 -21.82 36.97
CA ALA A 129 -12.05 -22.64 35.79
C ALA A 129 -12.54 -21.83 34.58
N ASP A 130 -13.12 -20.65 34.79
CA ASP A 130 -13.72 -19.89 33.70
C ASP A 130 -12.62 -19.34 32.78
N LYS A 131 -12.80 -19.41 31.47
CA LYS A 131 -11.84 -18.82 30.54
C LYS A 131 -11.94 -17.30 30.59
N MET A 132 -10.82 -16.61 30.86
CA MET A 132 -10.77 -15.15 30.79
C MET A 132 -10.07 -14.66 29.53
N GLU A 133 -10.43 -13.45 29.10
CA GLU A 133 -9.81 -12.73 27.99
C GLU A 133 -8.77 -11.73 28.54
N PRO A 134 -7.60 -11.58 27.89
CA PRO A 134 -6.64 -10.56 28.30
C PRO A 134 -7.20 -9.15 28.02
N VAL A 135 -7.04 -8.22 28.97
CA VAL A 135 -7.47 -6.81 28.80
C VAL A 135 -6.72 -6.12 27.67
N VAL A 136 -5.43 -6.43 27.52
CA VAL A 136 -4.63 -6.03 26.36
C VAL A 136 -3.98 -7.25 25.73
N THR A 137 -4.22 -7.42 24.44
CA THR A 137 -3.47 -8.37 23.63
C THR A 137 -2.15 -7.71 23.23
N SER A 138 -1.10 -7.93 24.01
CA SER A 138 0.23 -7.51 23.61
C SER A 138 0.56 -8.13 22.24
N GLY A 139 0.91 -7.29 21.26
CA GLY A 139 1.27 -7.73 19.91
C GLY A 139 0.14 -7.74 18.87
N TYR A 140 -1.15 -7.66 19.22
CA TYR A 140 -2.21 -7.67 18.18
C TYR A 140 -2.15 -6.42 17.28
N SER A 141 -1.91 -5.23 17.86
CA SER A 141 -1.74 -4.00 17.07
C SER A 141 -0.46 -4.03 16.23
N PHE A 142 0.64 -4.56 16.76
CA PHE A 142 1.90 -4.71 16.02
C PHE A 142 1.75 -5.72 14.87
N PHE A 143 1.06 -6.84 15.11
CA PHE A 143 0.77 -7.85 14.10
C PHE A 143 -0.12 -7.31 12.98
N ASN A 144 -1.16 -6.54 13.32
CA ASN A 144 -2.00 -5.89 12.31
C ASN A 144 -1.22 -4.84 11.52
N PHE A 145 -0.40 -4.03 12.18
CA PHE A 145 0.49 -3.08 11.50
C PHE A 145 1.43 -3.81 10.53
N ALA A 146 2.14 -4.84 11.00
CA ALA A 146 3.05 -5.64 10.19
C ALA A 146 2.33 -6.29 9.00
N LYS A 147 1.11 -6.81 9.20
CA LYS A 147 0.27 -7.36 8.13
C LYS A 147 -0.04 -6.31 7.06
N TRP A 148 -0.47 -5.11 7.45
CA TRP A 148 -0.76 -4.04 6.49
C TRP A 148 0.50 -3.56 5.77
N THR A 149 1.62 -3.43 6.48
CA THR A 149 2.92 -3.10 5.88
C THR A 149 3.34 -4.16 4.86
N LEU A 150 3.17 -5.45 5.17
CA LEU A 150 3.47 -6.55 4.24
C LEU A 150 2.59 -6.45 2.99
N VAL A 151 1.28 -6.28 3.12
CA VAL A 151 0.37 -6.12 1.98
C VAL A 151 0.76 -4.91 1.13
N ALA A 152 1.05 -3.76 1.74
CA ALA A 152 1.49 -2.56 1.04
C ALA A 152 2.81 -2.79 0.29
N SER A 153 3.75 -3.53 0.88
CA SER A 153 5.04 -3.85 0.24
C SER A 153 4.86 -4.73 -1.00
N VAL A 154 4.01 -5.76 -0.94
CA VAL A 154 3.69 -6.63 -2.08
C VAL A 154 3.02 -5.82 -3.19
N LEU A 155 2.05 -4.97 -2.83
CA LEU A 155 1.39 -4.09 -3.81
C LEU A 155 2.39 -3.12 -4.46
N SER A 156 3.31 -2.55 -3.70
CA SER A 156 4.36 -1.67 -4.23
C SER A 156 5.25 -2.39 -5.23
N VAL A 157 5.70 -3.61 -4.92
CA VAL A 157 6.54 -4.41 -5.81
C VAL A 157 5.77 -4.75 -7.09
N SER A 158 4.53 -5.22 -6.98
CA SER A 158 3.67 -5.51 -8.13
C SER A 158 3.45 -4.27 -9.00
N PHE A 159 3.22 -3.11 -8.39
CA PHE A 159 3.07 -1.84 -9.10
C PHE A 159 4.37 -1.43 -9.80
N SER A 160 5.54 -1.57 -9.15
CA SER A 160 6.83 -1.32 -9.79
C SER A 160 7.08 -2.24 -10.97
N PHE A 161 6.72 -3.53 -10.87
CA PHE A 161 6.79 -4.46 -12.00
C PHE A 161 5.83 -4.07 -13.12
N SER A 162 4.59 -3.71 -12.81
CA SER A 162 3.63 -3.22 -13.80
C SER A 162 4.11 -1.94 -14.47
N PHE A 163 4.71 -0.99 -13.75
CA PHE A 163 5.30 0.20 -14.36
C PHE A 163 6.47 -0.16 -15.29
N LYS A 164 7.36 -1.06 -14.88
CA LYS A 164 8.44 -1.54 -15.75
C LYS A 164 7.89 -2.17 -17.04
N TYR A 165 6.92 -3.08 -16.93
CA TYR A 165 6.41 -3.86 -18.08
C TYR A 165 5.33 -3.15 -18.91
N VAL A 166 4.60 -2.17 -18.36
CA VAL A 166 3.51 -1.47 -19.07
C VAL A 166 3.94 -0.07 -19.53
N VAL A 167 4.81 0.59 -18.77
CA VAL A 167 5.24 1.98 -19.07
C VAL A 167 6.61 1.99 -19.75
N TYR A 168 7.58 1.21 -19.25
CA TYR A 168 8.96 1.21 -19.78
C TYR A 168 9.26 0.13 -20.82
N ASP A 169 8.46 -0.94 -20.91
CA ASP A 169 8.56 -1.97 -21.96
C ASP A 169 7.72 -1.62 -23.20
N LYS A 170 7.21 -0.39 -23.26
CA LYS A 170 7.01 0.22 -24.56
C LYS A 170 8.39 0.27 -25.17
N GLU A 171 8.61 -0.46 -26.26
CA GLU A 171 9.80 -0.36 -27.08
C GLU A 171 10.12 1.13 -27.25
N GLU A 172 11.02 1.66 -26.42
CA GLU A 172 11.83 2.76 -26.87
C GLU A 172 12.50 2.14 -28.08
N GLU A 173 12.05 2.52 -29.27
CA GLU A 173 12.82 2.30 -30.48
C GLU A 173 14.22 2.74 -30.08
N ILE A 174 15.09 1.77 -29.84
CA ILE A 174 16.49 2.05 -29.63
C ILE A 174 16.85 2.63 -30.98
N ILE A 175 16.89 3.96 -31.06
CA ILE A 175 17.52 4.67 -32.15
C ILE A 175 18.99 4.36 -31.94
N THR A 176 19.36 3.13 -32.28
CA THR A 176 20.72 2.79 -32.57
C THR A 176 21.16 3.86 -33.57
N PRO A 177 22.35 4.45 -33.44
CA PRO A 177 22.92 5.32 -34.47
C PRO A 177 23.26 4.53 -35.76
N GLN A 178 22.45 3.51 -36.09
CA GLN A 178 22.48 2.68 -37.28
C GLN A 178 21.35 3.00 -38.26
N GLN A 179 20.74 4.19 -38.21
CA GLN A 179 20.45 4.84 -39.48
C GLN A 179 21.80 5.22 -40.09
N LYS A 180 22.51 4.22 -40.64
CA LYS A 180 23.63 4.43 -41.55
C LYS A 180 23.12 5.44 -42.57
N ALA A 181 23.63 6.67 -42.48
CA ALA A 181 23.54 7.58 -43.60
C ALA A 181 23.98 6.77 -44.82
N GLU A 182 23.10 6.63 -45.81
CA GLU A 182 23.45 5.92 -47.04
C GLU A 182 24.76 6.53 -47.53
N LEU A 183 25.81 5.72 -47.70
CA LEU A 183 27.06 6.24 -48.22
C LEU A 183 26.84 6.55 -49.71
N PRO A 184 27.43 7.64 -50.24
CA PRO A 184 27.30 7.96 -51.67
C PRO A 184 27.79 6.81 -52.56
N MET A 185 28.66 5.94 -52.03
CA MET A 185 29.13 4.72 -52.67
C MET A 185 28.00 3.75 -53.05
N ASN A 186 26.87 3.76 -52.33
CA ASN A 186 25.70 2.93 -52.63
C ASN A 186 25.02 3.32 -53.95
N LYS A 187 25.28 4.53 -54.48
CA LYS A 187 24.73 5.03 -55.74
C LYS A 187 25.65 4.87 -56.94
N ILE A 188 26.82 4.24 -56.79
CA ILE A 188 27.78 4.06 -57.90
C ILE A 188 27.17 3.28 -59.07
N MET A 189 26.34 2.25 -58.81
CA MET A 189 25.69 1.51 -59.90
C MET A 189 24.65 2.36 -60.63
N ASP A 190 23.93 3.23 -59.92
CA ASP A 190 22.94 4.14 -60.51
C ASP A 190 23.65 5.23 -61.34
N ILE A 191 24.82 5.71 -60.89
CA ILE A 191 25.69 6.63 -61.62
C ILE A 191 26.22 5.96 -62.90
N LYS A 192 26.72 4.72 -62.83
CA LYS A 192 27.22 4.00 -64.00
C LYS A 192 26.13 3.81 -65.06
N LYS A 193 24.94 3.35 -64.64
CA LYS A 193 23.78 3.22 -65.54
C LYS A 193 23.38 4.54 -66.19
N ALA A 194 23.47 5.65 -65.44
CA ALA A 194 23.18 6.98 -65.97
C ALA A 194 24.20 7.45 -67.02
N LEU A 195 25.47 7.06 -66.86
CA LEU A 195 26.55 7.40 -67.81
C LEU A 195 26.54 6.50 -69.06
N ASP A 196 25.96 5.30 -68.98
CA ASP A 196 25.80 4.40 -70.14
C ASP A 196 24.63 4.83 -71.06
N GLU A 197 23.74 5.72 -70.60
CA GLU A 197 22.67 6.31 -71.41
C GLU A 197 23.26 7.38 -72.36
N LYS A 198 23.19 7.16 -73.68
CA LYS A 198 23.73 8.11 -74.69
C LYS A 198 23.17 9.53 -74.49
N GLY A 199 24.06 10.50 -74.23
CA GLY A 199 23.74 11.92 -74.11
C GLY A 199 23.23 12.37 -72.73
N ALA A 200 23.30 11.49 -71.73
CA ALA A 200 23.01 11.84 -70.33
C ALA A 200 24.32 11.98 -69.54
N TYR A 201 24.40 13.02 -68.71
CA TYR A 201 25.46 13.14 -67.70
C TYR A 201 24.86 13.39 -66.32
N VAL A 202 25.58 12.95 -65.30
CA VAL A 202 25.23 13.22 -63.92
C VAL A 202 25.72 14.61 -63.57
N SER A 203 24.80 15.54 -63.27
CA SER A 203 25.17 16.93 -62.94
C SER A 203 25.47 17.11 -61.46
N SER A 204 24.71 16.47 -60.58
CA SER A 204 24.97 16.49 -59.15
C SER A 204 24.35 15.31 -58.39
N LEU A 205 24.93 15.00 -57.23
CA LEU A 205 24.40 14.07 -56.25
C LEU A 205 24.02 14.87 -55.00
N MET A 206 22.73 14.92 -54.66
CA MET A 206 22.22 15.68 -53.51
C MET A 206 21.83 14.76 -52.36
N TYR A 207 22.23 15.11 -51.14
CA TYR A 207 21.78 14.43 -49.94
C TYR A 207 20.56 15.14 -49.35
N LYS A 208 19.38 14.50 -49.41
CA LYS A 208 18.13 15.02 -48.85
C LYS A 208 17.37 13.90 -48.14
N ASN A 209 16.73 14.22 -47.01
CA ASN A 209 15.89 13.27 -46.25
C ASN A 209 16.56 11.92 -45.99
N LYS A 210 17.85 11.95 -45.61
CA LYS A 210 18.70 10.78 -45.31
C LYS A 210 19.03 9.87 -46.50
N LYS A 211 18.76 10.29 -47.74
CA LYS A 211 19.02 9.54 -48.98
C LYS A 211 19.80 10.37 -50.00
N TRP A 212 20.52 9.70 -50.90
CA TRP A 212 21.17 10.34 -52.05
C TRP A 212 20.26 10.31 -53.27
N GLU A 213 19.95 11.49 -53.79
CA GLU A 213 19.18 11.69 -55.02
C GLU A 213 20.13 12.06 -56.17
N LEU A 214 19.98 11.37 -57.30
CA LEU A 214 20.76 11.61 -58.52
C LEU A 214 20.00 12.58 -59.42
N ILE A 215 20.62 13.71 -59.74
CA ILE A 215 20.08 14.66 -60.72
C ILE A 215 20.79 14.39 -62.04
N LYS A 216 20.01 14.01 -63.07
CA LYS A 216 20.47 13.78 -64.44
C LYS A 216 20.07 14.98 -65.29
N ASP A 217 21.01 15.54 -66.03
CA ASP A 217 20.70 16.52 -67.08
C ASP A 217 20.92 15.85 -68.44
N LYS A 218 20.01 16.10 -69.38
CA LYS A 218 20.18 15.70 -70.78
C LYS A 218 20.90 16.81 -71.51
N GLU A 219 21.87 16.45 -72.34
CA GLU A 219 22.49 17.38 -73.26
C GLU A 219 21.41 17.97 -74.17
N ILE A 220 21.10 19.27 -74.00
CA ILE A 220 20.37 20.03 -75.02
C ILE A 220 21.37 20.17 -76.16
N GLN A 221 21.21 19.36 -77.21
CA GLN A 221 21.91 19.61 -78.46
C GLN A 221 21.65 21.06 -78.86
N PRO A 222 22.67 21.88 -79.17
CA PRO A 222 22.42 23.20 -79.72
C PRO A 222 21.66 23.00 -81.02
N GLN A 223 20.38 23.39 -81.03
CA GLN A 223 19.65 23.55 -82.28
C GLN A 223 20.37 24.64 -83.06
N ILE A 224 21.11 24.23 -84.09
CA ILE A 224 21.46 25.13 -85.18
C ILE A 224 20.13 25.46 -85.86
N GLU A 225 19.45 26.49 -85.37
CA GLU A 225 18.36 27.08 -86.14
C GLU A 225 18.95 27.65 -87.43
N PRO A 226 18.44 27.27 -88.62
CA PRO A 226 18.83 27.94 -89.85
C PRO A 226 18.46 29.42 -89.70
N GLN A 227 19.42 30.32 -89.95
CA GLN A 227 19.19 31.77 -89.98
C GLN A 227 17.95 32.06 -90.82
N LYS A 228 16.85 32.42 -90.15
CA LYS A 228 15.65 32.94 -90.79
C LYS A 228 15.63 34.43 -90.54
N GLU A 229 16.02 35.14 -91.59
CA GLU A 229 15.85 36.57 -91.87
C GLU A 229 15.36 37.44 -90.71
N THR A 230 16.28 38.26 -90.20
CA THR A 230 16.00 39.45 -89.40
C THR A 230 14.87 40.25 -90.06
N ASN A 231 13.72 40.33 -89.38
CA ASN A 231 12.66 41.28 -89.68
C ASN A 231 13.25 42.70 -89.65
N GLN A 232 13.48 43.31 -90.83
CA GLN A 232 13.94 44.69 -91.00
C GLN A 232 13.02 45.73 -90.32
N VAL A 233 11.80 45.34 -89.95
CA VAL A 233 10.81 46.21 -89.26
C VAL A 233 11.22 46.57 -87.83
N GLY A 234 12.11 45.80 -87.19
CA GLY A 234 12.58 46.06 -85.83
C GLY A 234 13.73 47.07 -85.73
N LEU A 235 14.60 47.15 -86.75
CA LEU A 235 15.78 48.03 -86.73
C LEU A 235 15.40 49.49 -86.99
N ASP A 236 14.46 49.75 -87.89
CA ASP A 236 14.02 51.12 -88.22
C ASP A 236 13.34 51.80 -87.03
N LYS A 237 12.60 51.03 -86.22
CA LYS A 237 11.96 51.54 -84.99
C LYS A 237 13.00 51.93 -83.94
N VAL A 238 14.02 51.10 -83.75
CA VAL A 238 15.13 51.36 -82.81
C VAL A 238 16.01 52.52 -83.27
N MET A 239 16.28 52.63 -84.58
CA MET A 239 17.03 53.76 -85.15
C MET A 239 16.25 55.07 -85.03
N SER A 240 14.93 55.06 -85.26
CA SER A 240 14.08 56.26 -85.07
C SER A 240 14.01 56.73 -83.61
N GLU A 241 14.05 55.81 -82.65
CA GLU A 241 14.09 56.15 -81.22
C GLU A 241 15.47 56.64 -80.77
N MET A 242 16.56 56.12 -81.35
CA MET A 242 17.91 56.64 -81.11
C MET A 242 18.11 58.03 -81.71
N GLU A 243 17.62 58.31 -82.93
CA GLU A 243 17.70 59.65 -83.53
C GLU A 243 16.89 60.69 -82.74
N LYS A 244 15.72 60.30 -82.19
CA LYS A 244 14.95 61.16 -81.28
C LYS A 244 15.70 61.48 -79.99
N LYS A 245 16.39 60.49 -79.40
CA LYS A 245 17.19 60.72 -78.18
C LYS A 245 18.44 61.56 -78.45
N LEU A 246 19.13 61.32 -79.57
CA LEU A 246 20.33 62.08 -79.93
C LEU A 246 20.02 63.56 -80.23
N ASN A 247 18.87 63.85 -80.85
CA ASN A 247 18.43 65.22 -81.12
C ASN A 247 17.83 65.93 -79.90
N SER A 248 17.42 65.19 -78.86
CA SER A 248 17.04 65.81 -77.56
C SER A 248 18.24 66.19 -76.69
N GLU A 249 19.42 65.60 -76.90
CA GLU A 249 20.64 65.91 -76.13
C GLU A 249 21.56 66.92 -76.82
N LYS A 250 21.40 67.19 -78.13
CA LYS A 250 22.12 68.25 -78.85
C LYS A 250 21.44 69.63 -78.79
N GLY A 251 20.35 69.76 -78.03
CA GLY A 251 19.64 71.01 -77.76
C GLY A 251 20.12 71.75 -76.51
N VAL A 252 21.42 71.73 -76.17
CA VAL A 252 22.02 72.63 -75.16
C VAL A 252 23.46 72.93 -75.57
N GLY A 253 23.69 74.07 -76.23
CA GLY A 253 25.03 74.48 -76.63
C GLY A 253 25.11 75.73 -77.50
N LYS A 254 24.84 76.89 -76.88
CA LYS A 254 24.99 78.29 -77.33
C LYS A 254 23.89 78.89 -78.20
#